data_AF-A0A840PSQ7-F1
#
_entry.id   AF-A0A840PSQ7-F1
#
_cell.length_a   1.000
_cell.length_b   1.000
_cell.length_c   1.000
_cell.angle_alpha   90.00
_cell.angle_beta   90.00
_cell.angle_gamma   90.00
#
_symmetry.space_group_name_H-M   'P 1'
#
loop_
_entity.id
_entity.type
_entity.pdbx_description
1 polymer ?
#
loop_
_entity_poly.entity_id
_entity_poly.type
_entity_poly.pdbx_seq_one_letter_code
_entity_poly.pdbx_strand_id
1 'polypeptide(L)' 'MKPTYIGFNTQPYAIIVWQFEKNRSKTICYSEAELQSALARYNAPGDLYYQVPHNVHYFNKVAIPA' A
#
# COMPACT_ATOMS: atom_id res chain seq x y z
N MET A 1 -12.37 11.78 4.93
CA MET A 1 -12.09 12.23 3.55
C MET A 1 -12.09 11.00 2.66
N LYS A 2 -12.94 10.91 1.64
CA LYS A 2 -12.93 9.77 0.69
C LYS A 2 -11.75 10.00 -0.29
N PRO A 3 -10.85 9.02 -0.49
CA PRO A 3 -9.75 9.20 -1.43
C PRO A 3 -10.29 9.25 -2.87
N THR A 4 -9.88 10.26 -3.63
CA THR A 4 -10.13 10.30 -5.08
C THR A 4 -8.96 9.60 -5.77
N TYR A 5 -9.26 8.49 -6.43
CA TYR A 5 -8.29 7.67 -7.14
C TYR A 5 -8.14 8.17 -8.57
N ILE A 6 -7.08 8.93 -8.84
CA ILE A 6 -6.71 9.31 -10.20
C ILE A 6 -5.73 8.26 -10.73
N GLY A 7 -6.13 7.49 -11.74
CA GLY A 7 -5.22 6.59 -12.48
C GLY A 7 -5.23 5.10 -12.13
N PHE A 8 -6.24 4.59 -11.42
CA PHE A 8 -6.36 3.14 -11.15
C PHE A 8 -7.54 2.54 -11.93
N ASN A 9 -7.22 1.63 -12.87
CA ASN A 9 -8.22 0.92 -13.67
C ASN A 9 -8.91 -0.22 -12.90
N THR A 10 -8.44 -0.54 -11.69
CA THR A 10 -8.97 -1.60 -10.84
C THR A 10 -9.01 -1.13 -9.38
N GLN A 11 -9.88 -1.74 -8.59
CA GLN A 11 -9.95 -1.46 -7.15
C GLN A 11 -8.72 -2.08 -6.46
N PRO A 12 -7.85 -1.30 -5.80
CA PRO A 12 -6.73 -1.85 -5.05
C PRO A 12 -7.21 -2.64 -3.84
N TYR A 13 -6.39 -3.59 -3.38
CA TYR A 13 -6.60 -4.33 -2.14
C TYR A 13 -6.14 -3.51 -0.93
N ALA A 14 -4.95 -2.90 -1.00
CA ALA A 14 -4.41 -2.04 0.04
C ALA A 14 -3.45 -0.97 -0.51
N ILE A 15 -3.24 0.10 0.26
CA ILE A 15 -2.17 1.08 0.04
C ILE A 15 -1.32 1.13 1.31
N ILE A 16 -0.01 1.02 1.14
CA ILE A 16 0.98 1.19 2.19
C ILE A 16 1.64 2.56 2.01
N VAL A 17 1.69 3.37 3.07
CA VAL A 17 2.34 4.67 3.06
C VAL A 17 3.58 4.62 3.94
N TRP A 18 4.76 4.66 3.32
CA TRP A 18 6.06 4.70 3.98
C TRP A 18 6.41 6.15 4.32
N GLN A 19 6.80 6.40 5.57
CA GLN A 19 7.16 7.72 6.07
C GLN A 19 8.68 7.83 6.22
N PHE A 20 9.33 8.52 5.29
CA PHE A 20 10.68 9.00 5.47
C PHE A 20 10.65 10.43 6.01
N GLU A 21 11.70 10.86 6.71
CA GLU A 21 11.80 12.22 7.27
C GLU A 21 11.56 13.33 6.24
N LYS A 22 11.76 13.04 4.95
CA LYS A 22 11.61 14.04 3.86
C LYS A 22 10.68 13.64 2.73
N ASN A 23 10.28 12.37 2.61
CA ASN A 23 9.47 11.91 1.48
C ASN A 23 8.45 10.85 1.91
N ARG A 24 7.18 11.08 1.58
CA ARG A 24 6.13 10.07 1.72
C ARG A 24 6.03 9.29 0.43
N SER A 25 6.34 8.00 0.47
CA SER A 25 6.21 7.10 -0.66
C SER A 25 5.03 6.17 -0.43
N LYS A 26 4.27 5.87 -1.49
CA LYS A 26 3.12 4.99 -1.43
C LYS A 26 3.38 3.74 -2.25
N THR A 27 2.99 2.58 -1.73
CA THR A 27 2.96 1.31 -2.45
C THR A 27 1.50 0.87 -2.57
N ILE A 28 1.08 0.48 -3.76
CA ILE A 28 -0.28 0.03 -4.04
C ILE A 28 -0.23 -1.49 -4.22
N CYS A 29 -1.13 -2.20 -3.54
CA CYS A 29 -1.24 -3.64 -3.61
C CYS A 29 -2.64 -3.98 -4.14
N TYR A 30 -2.72 -4.82 -5.17
CA TYR A 30 -3.96 -5.33 -5.77
C TYR A 30 -4.34 -6.71 -5.23
N SER A 31 -3.44 -7.36 -4.49
CA SER A 31 -3.69 -8.64 -3.82
C SER A 31 -3.09 -8.67 -2.41
N GLU A 32 -3.54 -9.65 -1.62
CA GLU A 32 -2.98 -9.92 -0.30
C GLU A 32 -1.51 -10.35 -0.38
N ALA A 33 -1.15 -11.15 -1.38
CA ALA A 33 0.24 -11.59 -1.60
C ALA A 33 1.19 -10.39 -1.87
N GLU A 34 0.73 -9.41 -2.63
CA GLU A 34 1.49 -8.17 -2.87
C GLU A 34 1.65 -7.35 -1.58
N LEU A 35 0.61 -7.28 -0.75
CA LEU A 35 0.70 -6.63 0.56
C LEU A 35 1.76 -7.30 1.43
N GLN A 36 1.71 -8.64 1.58
CA GLN A 36 2.66 -9.37 2.41
C GLN A 36 4.10 -9.22 1.91
N SER A 37 4.28 -9.25 0.59
CA SER A 37 5.59 -9.03 -0.04
C SER A 37 6.12 -7.63 0.23
N ALA A 38 5.27 -6.61 0.18
CA ALA A 38 5.66 -5.23 0.47
C ALA A 38 5.94 -5.01 1.96
N LEU A 39 5.19 -5.63 2.87
CA LEU A 39 5.44 -5.58 4.32
C LEU A 39 6.77 -6.25 4.69
N ALA A 40 7.14 -7.34 4.01
CA ALA A 40 8.41 -8.02 4.23
C ALA A 40 9.62 -7.11 3.98
N ARG A 41 9.49 -6.10 3.11
CA ARG A 41 10.55 -5.11 2.81
C ARG A 41 10.95 -4.27 4.02
N TYR A 42 10.05 -4.09 5.00
CA TYR A 42 10.37 -3.40 6.26
C TYR A 42 11.52 -4.08 7.04
N ASN A 43 11.61 -5.40 6.96
CA ASN A 43 12.58 -6.21 7.69
C ASN A 43 13.74 -6.70 6.81
N ALA A 44 13.84 -6.24 5.56
CA ALA A 44 14.87 -6.68 4.62
C ALA A 44 16.07 -5.72 4.65
N PRO A 45 17.22 -6.11 5.23
CA PRO A 45 18.39 -5.23 5.31
C PRO A 45 18.85 -4.81 3.91
N GLY A 46 19.05 -3.51 3.72
CA GLY A 46 19.43 -2.92 2.42
C GLY A 46 18.25 -2.59 1.49
N ASP A 47 17.01 -2.93 1.84
CA ASP A 47 15.84 -2.44 1.13
C ASP A 47 15.59 -0.96 1.43
N LEU A 48 15.06 -0.24 0.44
CA LEU A 48 14.64 1.16 0.58
C LEU A 48 13.69 1.37 1.78
N TYR A 49 12.82 0.40 2.07
CA TYR A 49 11.83 0.49 3.14
C TYR A 49 12.29 -0.13 4.47
N TYR A 50 13.57 -0.53 4.57
CA TYR A 50 14.12 -1.15 5.77
C TYR A 50 13.97 -0.24 7.00
N GLN A 51 13.30 -0.75 8.04
CA GLN A 51 13.02 -0.05 9.30
C GLN A 51 12.25 1.28 9.15
N VAL A 52 11.56 1.49 8.02
CA VAL A 52 10.79 2.72 7.76
C VAL A 52 9.37 2.60 8.33
N PRO A 53 8.91 3.54 9.18
CA PRO A 53 7.53 3.55 9.66
C PRO A 53 6.53 3.58 8.51
N HIS A 54 5.43 2.82 8.65
CA HIS A 54 4.40 2.75 7.63
C HIS A 54 2.99 2.67 8.20
N ASN A 55 2.02 3.04 7.37
CA ASN A 55 0.59 2.85 7.64
C ASN A 55 -0.03 2.07 6.49
N VAL A 56 -0.92 1.13 6.81
CA VAL A 56 -1.65 0.31 5.83
C VAL A 56 -3.11 0.74 5.80
N HIS A 57 -3.62 1.01 4.60
CA HIS A 57 -5.02 1.31 4.35
C HIS A 57 -5.63 0.24 3.45
N TYR A 58 -6.55 -0.55 3.99
CA TYR A 58 -7.27 -1.58 3.24
C TYR A 58 -8.48 -1.00 2.53
N PHE A 59 -8.82 -1.59 1.38
CA PHE A 59 -10.04 -1.28 0.65
C PHE A 59 -10.97 -2.48 0.65
N ASN A 60 -12.16 -2.29 1.23
CA ASN A 60 -13.20 -3.32 1.16
C ASN A 60 -13.62 -3.49 -0.31
N LYS A 61 -13.67 -4.75 -0.78
CA LYS A 61 -14.43 -5.14 -1.96
C LYS A 61 -15.89 -4.79 -1.68
N VAL A 62 -16.34 -3.62 -2.12
CA VAL A 62 -17.78 -3.43 -2.27
C VAL A 62 -18.12 -4.33 -3.45
N ALA A 63 -18.84 -5.43 -3.20
CA ALA A 63 -19.37 -6.23 -4.27
C ALA A 63 -20.12 -5.28 -5.21
N ILE A 64 -19.62 -5.12 -6.43
CA ILE A 64 -20.37 -4.42 -7.48
C ILE A 64 -21.50 -5.38 -7.82
N PRO A 65 -22.77 -5.07 -7.50
CA PRO A 65 -23.86 -5.90 -7.96
C PRO A 65 -23.83 -5.91 -9.50
N ALA A 66 -23.96 -7.11 -10.06
CA ALA A 66 -24.00 -7.36 -11.50
C ALA A 66 -25.14 -6.59 -12.18
#